data_AF-A0A9P7ETG2-F1
#
_entry.id   AF-A0A9P7ETG2-F1
#
_cell.length_a   1.000
_cell.length_b   1.000
_cell.length_c   1.000
_cell.angle_alpha   90.00
_cell.angle_beta   90.00
_cell.angle_gamma   90.00
#
_symmetry.space_group_name_H-M   'P 1'
#
loop_
_entity.id
_entity.type
_entity.pdbx_description
1 polymer ?
#
loop_
_entity_poly.entity_id
_entity_poly.type
_entity_poly.pdbx_seq_one_letter_code
_entity_poly.pdbx_strand_id
1 'polypeptide(L)'
;MLLPRICRRWREVAVGTPGLWCRLFGGFRSSRCRHRKKESFCYDTWLKRSQGLPLSLEVMCFSNPLIGLLQHYTNQISSLRIVCCAATHELLLNDLPALQVLTIDGLTNYSQLERSTIARSILNHSFTLRSLRVSSEPSFYSADFDPFKNFRWTHLTDVDICVCQKNVLVVLLQQAPNLSSVKIFIMDMHPEPPLPVKLCTHEKLQLLHISSSESLASLPYMLDALSLLNLRNFIANEGIQLEWPHEEFKAFLARSKCPLEVLHFGAGTSKFDKQAAEYIALIPSLKVFPARKYKVYRRHWCYM
;
A
#
# COMPACT_ATOMS: atom_id res chain seq x y z
N MET A 1 15.98 -27.12 3.00
CA MET A 1 17.07 -26.35 2.37
C MET A 1 17.78 -27.21 1.33
N LEU A 2 17.59 -26.93 0.04
CA LEU A 2 18.12 -27.77 -1.04
C LEU A 2 19.56 -27.40 -1.46
N LEU A 3 19.96 -26.12 -1.37
CA LEU A 3 21.27 -25.64 -1.85
C LEU A 3 22.48 -26.36 -1.22
N PRO A 4 22.53 -26.62 0.11
CA PRO A 4 23.67 -27.32 0.72
C PRO A 4 23.80 -28.81 0.37
N ARG A 5 22.83 -29.37 -0.36
CA ARG A 5 22.74 -30.81 -0.68
C ARG A 5 23.21 -31.17 -2.09
N ILE A 6 23.50 -30.18 -2.96
CA ILE A 6 23.85 -30.44 -4.36
C ILE A 6 25.28 -31.01 -4.48
N CYS A 7 26.30 -30.25 -4.11
CA CYS A 7 27.69 -30.71 -4.03
C CYS A 7 28.46 -29.90 -2.97
N ARG A 8 29.69 -30.32 -2.64
CA ARG A 8 30.54 -29.63 -1.64
C ARG A 8 30.77 -28.16 -1.98
N ARG A 9 31.09 -27.86 -3.24
CA ARG A 9 31.34 -26.48 -3.70
C ARG A 9 30.09 -25.59 -3.54
N TRP A 10 28.91 -26.09 -3.91
CA TRP A 10 27.66 -25.35 -3.71
C TRP A 10 27.34 -25.11 -2.24
N ARG A 11 27.69 -26.05 -1.35
CA ARG A 11 27.55 -25.86 0.09
C ARG A 11 28.47 -24.75 0.60
N GLU A 12 29.73 -24.75 0.20
CA GLU A 12 30.71 -23.72 0.58
C GLU A 12 30.25 -22.33 0.11
N VAL A 13 29.85 -22.21 -1.16
CA VAL A 13 29.30 -20.96 -1.71
C VAL A 13 28.04 -20.54 -0.97
N ALA A 14 27.08 -21.46 -0.77
CA ALA A 14 25.83 -21.11 -0.11
C ALA A 14 26.06 -20.64 1.34
N VAL A 15 26.88 -21.36 2.12
CA VAL A 15 27.16 -21.00 3.52
C VAL A 15 28.01 -19.73 3.62
N GLY A 16 28.97 -19.54 2.70
CA GLY A 16 29.86 -18.38 2.67
C GLY A 16 29.27 -17.10 2.08
N THR A 17 28.01 -17.12 1.62
CA THR A 17 27.36 -15.95 1.00
C THR A 17 26.11 -15.54 1.78
N PRO A 18 26.24 -14.70 2.83
CA PRO A 18 25.13 -14.33 3.71
C PRO A 18 23.93 -13.70 2.99
N GLY A 19 24.20 -12.95 1.92
CA GLY A 19 23.17 -12.30 1.09
C GLY A 19 22.13 -13.27 0.51
N LEU A 20 22.49 -14.54 0.26
CA LEU A 20 21.56 -15.56 -0.23
C LEU A 20 20.46 -15.92 0.78
N TRP A 21 20.69 -15.64 2.06
CA TRP A 21 19.78 -15.97 3.16
C TRP A 21 18.95 -14.77 3.63
N CYS A 22 19.11 -13.60 3.02
CA CYS A 22 18.41 -12.38 3.40
C CYS A 22 16.95 -12.32 2.93
N ARG A 23 16.55 -13.23 2.04
CA ARG A 23 15.18 -13.34 1.54
C ARG A 23 14.60 -14.68 1.95
N LEU A 24 13.45 -14.63 2.62
CA LEU A 24 12.74 -15.83 3.05
C LEU A 24 11.28 -15.73 2.65
N PHE A 25 10.83 -16.70 1.86
CA PHE A 25 9.43 -16.92 1.55
C PHE A 25 9.00 -18.22 2.24
N GLY A 26 8.10 -18.12 3.22
CA GLY A 26 7.70 -19.27 4.03
C GLY A 26 6.23 -19.21 4.42
N GLY A 27 5.46 -20.18 3.95
CA GLY A 27 4.11 -20.43 4.45
C GLY A 27 4.06 -21.72 5.27
N PHE A 28 3.53 -21.65 6.48
CA PHE A 28 3.25 -22.85 7.28
C PHE A 28 1.93 -23.45 6.84
N ARG A 29 1.96 -24.37 5.88
CA ARG A 29 0.75 -25.08 5.42
C ARG A 29 0.28 -26.17 6.38
N SER A 30 1.09 -26.55 7.38
CA SER A 30 0.81 -27.72 8.21
C SER A 30 0.09 -27.36 9.50
N SER A 31 -1.19 -27.71 9.59
CA SER A 31 -1.96 -27.76 10.84
C SER A 31 -1.43 -28.81 11.82
N ARG A 32 -0.53 -29.71 11.40
CA ARG A 32 -0.01 -30.79 12.24
C ARG A 32 1.20 -30.32 13.05
N CYS A 33 1.03 -30.25 14.37
CA CYS A 33 2.03 -29.81 15.35
C CYS A 33 3.40 -30.53 15.26
N ARG A 34 3.46 -31.76 14.71
CA ARG A 34 4.68 -32.58 14.74
C ARG A 34 5.85 -32.01 13.91
N HIS A 35 5.58 -31.17 12.91
CA HIS A 35 6.64 -30.59 12.06
C HIS A 35 7.14 -29.22 12.53
N ARG A 36 6.43 -28.57 13.46
CA ARG A 36 6.72 -27.18 13.88
C ARG A 36 8.13 -26.98 14.43
N LYS A 37 8.61 -27.90 15.27
CA LYS A 37 9.98 -27.80 15.84
C LYS A 37 11.06 -27.89 14.77
N LYS A 38 10.90 -28.80 13.79
CA LYS A 38 11.85 -28.97 12.69
C LYS A 38 11.84 -27.77 11.74
N GLU A 39 10.66 -27.22 11.46
CA GLU A 39 10.50 -26.02 10.63
C GLU A 39 11.13 -24.81 11.31
N SER A 40 10.80 -24.56 12.58
CA SER A 40 11.40 -23.47 13.38
C SER A 40 12.92 -23.56 13.42
N PHE A 41 13.49 -24.76 13.64
CA PHE A 41 14.93 -24.99 13.56
C PHE A 41 15.52 -24.67 12.18
N CYS A 42 14.82 -25.04 11.10
CA CYS A 42 15.27 -24.74 9.74
C CYS A 42 15.26 -23.23 9.47
N TYR A 43 14.21 -22.51 9.90
CA TYR A 43 14.14 -21.07 9.74
C TYR A 43 15.17 -20.34 10.59
N ASP A 44 15.38 -20.74 11.85
CA ASP A 44 16.44 -20.16 12.68
C ASP A 44 17.82 -20.36 12.05
N THR A 45 18.11 -21.57 11.57
CA THR A 45 19.37 -21.85 10.85
C THR A 45 19.51 -21.00 9.59
N TRP A 46 18.42 -20.74 8.88
CA TRP A 46 18.40 -19.88 7.70
C TRP A 46 18.73 -18.43 8.09
N LEU A 47 18.03 -17.90 9.09
CA LEU A 47 18.18 -16.52 9.56
C LEU A 47 19.57 -16.27 10.15
N LYS A 48 20.14 -17.20 10.93
CA LYS A 48 21.53 -17.07 11.42
C LYS A 48 22.56 -16.93 10.31
N ARG A 49 22.30 -17.48 9.13
CA ARG A 49 23.20 -17.37 7.97
C ARG A 49 23.13 -16.03 7.26
N SER A 50 22.14 -15.17 7.55
CA SER A 50 22.14 -13.79 7.04
C SER A 50 23.24 -12.94 7.66
N GLN A 51 23.84 -13.37 8.78
CA GLN A 51 24.93 -12.69 9.48
C GLN A 51 24.64 -11.21 9.78
N GLY A 52 23.41 -10.88 10.17
CA GLY A 52 23.04 -9.51 10.55
C GLY A 52 22.62 -8.62 9.38
N LEU A 53 22.66 -9.12 8.14
CA LEU A 53 22.21 -8.35 6.98
C LEU A 53 20.70 -8.10 6.99
N PRO A 54 20.23 -6.98 6.37
CA PRO A 54 18.81 -6.67 6.28
C PRO A 54 17.99 -7.80 5.65
N LEU A 55 16.94 -8.19 6.34
CA LEU A 55 16.03 -9.26 5.97
C LEU A 55 14.83 -8.71 5.20
N SER A 56 14.38 -9.47 4.21
CA SER A 56 13.11 -9.33 3.50
C SER A 56 12.33 -10.63 3.63
N LEU A 57 11.24 -10.59 4.38
CA LEU A 57 10.48 -11.76 4.78
C LEU A 57 9.08 -11.71 4.16
N GLU A 58 8.63 -12.84 3.63
CA GLU A 58 7.22 -13.08 3.31
C GLU A 58 6.69 -14.18 4.23
N VAL A 59 5.73 -13.80 5.06
CA VAL A 59 5.11 -14.64 6.08
C VAL A 59 3.65 -14.88 5.72
N MET A 60 3.27 -16.14 5.55
CA MET A 60 1.85 -16.51 5.48
C MET A 60 1.36 -16.86 6.89
N CYS A 61 0.43 -16.06 7.43
CA CYS A 61 -0.03 -16.17 8.81
C CYS A 61 -1.00 -17.34 8.99
N PHE A 62 -0.47 -18.48 9.47
CA PHE A 62 -1.28 -19.62 9.93
C PHE A 62 -0.97 -20.06 11.37
N SER A 63 0.09 -19.54 12.04
CA SER A 63 0.39 -19.90 13.45
C SER A 63 1.44 -19.03 14.16
N ASN A 64 1.33 -18.93 15.49
CA ASN A 64 2.21 -18.20 16.43
C ASN A 64 3.71 -18.57 16.53
N PRO A 65 4.23 -19.76 16.19
CA PRO A 65 5.63 -20.13 16.48
C PRO A 65 6.68 -19.27 15.77
N LEU A 66 6.36 -18.72 14.59
CA LEU A 66 7.29 -17.84 13.89
C LEU A 66 7.51 -16.52 14.61
N ILE A 67 6.48 -16.04 15.31
CA ILE A 67 6.53 -14.72 15.95
C ILE A 67 7.68 -14.69 16.97
N GLY A 68 7.74 -15.70 17.84
CA GLY A 68 8.84 -15.83 18.80
C GLY A 68 10.21 -15.99 18.15
N LEU A 69 10.29 -16.63 16.98
CA LEU A 69 11.55 -16.72 16.24
C LEU A 69 11.95 -15.36 15.65
N LEU A 70 11.02 -14.64 15.03
CA LEU A 70 11.27 -13.36 14.36
C LEU A 70 11.60 -12.24 15.35
N GLN A 71 11.15 -12.34 16.60
CA GLN A 71 11.53 -11.42 17.68
C GLN A 71 13.05 -11.28 17.84
N HIS A 72 13.83 -12.33 17.60
CA HIS A 72 15.30 -12.26 17.69
C HIS A 72 15.96 -11.51 16.53
N TYR A 73 15.20 -11.22 15.46
CA TYR A 73 15.71 -10.62 14.23
C TYR A 73 15.02 -9.29 13.89
N THR A 74 14.25 -8.70 14.80
CA THR A 74 13.46 -7.46 14.58
C THR A 74 14.31 -6.31 14.03
N ASN A 75 15.53 -6.14 14.56
CA ASN A 75 16.49 -5.13 14.12
C ASN A 75 17.05 -5.35 12.70
N GLN A 76 16.82 -6.52 12.10
CA GLN A 76 17.25 -6.83 10.74
C GLN A 76 16.09 -6.80 9.75
N ILE A 77 14.83 -6.92 10.20
CA ILE A 77 13.67 -7.00 9.31
C ILE A 77 13.41 -5.62 8.70
N SER A 78 13.91 -5.44 7.48
CA SER A 78 13.76 -4.21 6.70
C SER A 78 12.56 -4.23 5.77
N SER A 79 12.11 -5.43 5.39
CA SER A 79 10.97 -5.64 4.51
C SER A 79 10.15 -6.82 5.02
N LEU A 80 8.85 -6.61 5.19
CA LEU A 80 7.92 -7.62 5.65
C LEU A 80 6.68 -7.62 4.77
N ARG A 81 6.38 -8.77 4.18
CA ARG A 81 5.12 -9.05 3.49
C ARG A 81 4.34 -10.06 4.32
N ILE A 82 3.15 -9.68 4.75
CA ILE A 82 2.26 -10.53 5.53
C ILE A 82 1.09 -10.91 4.63
N VAL A 83 0.90 -12.21 4.43
CA VAL A 83 -0.27 -12.76 3.73
C VAL A 83 -1.16 -13.37 4.80
N CYS A 84 -2.28 -12.71 5.09
CA CYS A 84 -3.10 -12.96 6.26
C CYS A 84 -4.26 -13.93 5.96
N CYS A 85 -4.58 -14.83 6.91
CA CYS A 85 -5.80 -15.65 6.85
C CYS A 85 -6.65 -15.70 8.13
N ALA A 86 -6.18 -15.27 9.32
CA ALA A 86 -7.00 -14.93 10.51
C ALA A 86 -6.15 -14.41 11.69
N ALA A 87 -6.77 -13.60 12.59
CA ALA A 87 -6.54 -13.27 14.01
C ALA A 87 -5.15 -13.28 14.71
N THR A 88 -3.99 -13.28 14.04
CA THR A 88 -2.66 -13.39 14.74
C THR A 88 -1.72 -12.19 14.59
N HIS A 89 -2.26 -11.01 14.26
CA HIS A 89 -1.46 -9.89 13.76
C HIS A 89 -0.79 -9.02 14.82
N GLU A 90 -1.36 -8.96 16.03
CA GLU A 90 -0.94 -7.98 17.03
C GLU A 90 0.52 -8.15 17.47
N LEU A 91 1.06 -9.37 17.44
CA LEU A 91 2.40 -9.66 17.97
C LEU A 91 3.54 -9.50 16.95
N LEU A 92 3.25 -9.56 15.65
CA LEU A 92 4.30 -9.48 14.62
C LEU A 92 4.74 -8.04 14.31
N LEU A 93 3.81 -7.10 14.47
CA LEU A 93 4.02 -5.69 14.14
C LEU A 93 4.27 -4.87 15.39
N ASN A 94 4.89 -5.43 16.43
CA ASN A 94 5.37 -4.67 17.56
C ASN A 94 6.89 -4.70 17.52
N ASP A 95 7.51 -3.51 17.48
CA ASP A 95 8.95 -3.30 17.59
C ASP A 95 9.80 -3.88 16.44
N LEU A 96 9.57 -3.38 15.23
CA LEU A 96 10.42 -3.62 14.06
C LEU A 96 11.16 -2.31 13.68
N PRO A 97 12.19 -1.88 14.42
CA PRO A 97 12.80 -0.56 14.25
C PRO A 97 13.48 -0.40 12.88
N ALA A 98 13.90 -1.49 12.25
CA ALA A 98 14.53 -1.47 10.93
C ALA A 98 13.52 -1.52 9.76
N LEU A 99 12.21 -1.64 10.03
CA LEU A 99 11.19 -1.87 9.00
C LEU A 99 11.02 -0.66 8.08
N GLN A 100 11.31 -0.86 6.80
CA GLN A 100 11.17 0.18 5.76
C GLN A 100 10.05 -0.13 4.78
N VAL A 101 9.76 -1.40 4.53
CA VAL A 101 8.73 -1.83 3.57
C VAL A 101 7.77 -2.79 4.25
N LEU A 102 6.50 -2.41 4.32
CA LEU A 102 5.43 -3.25 4.83
C LEU A 102 4.40 -3.51 3.73
N THR A 103 4.12 -4.78 3.48
CA THR A 103 3.03 -5.21 2.59
C THR A 103 2.10 -6.12 3.38
N ILE A 104 0.81 -5.83 3.39
CA ILE A 104 -0.21 -6.66 4.03
C ILE A 104 -1.25 -7.02 2.97
N ASP A 105 -1.42 -8.32 2.74
CA ASP A 105 -2.34 -8.85 1.74
C ASP A 105 -3.35 -9.80 2.38
N GLY A 106 -4.55 -9.86 1.82
CA GLY A 106 -5.55 -10.89 2.19
C GLY A 106 -6.34 -10.59 3.47
N LEU A 107 -6.60 -9.32 3.80
CA LEU A 107 -7.49 -8.97 4.93
C LEU A 107 -8.99 -9.15 4.62
N THR A 108 -9.38 -10.27 4.03
CA THR A 108 -10.80 -10.61 3.80
C THR A 108 -11.44 -11.12 5.10
N ASN A 109 -12.70 -10.77 5.37
CA ASN A 109 -13.52 -11.30 6.48
C ASN A 109 -13.07 -10.94 7.92
N TYR A 110 -12.22 -9.95 8.11
CA TYR A 110 -11.84 -9.48 9.46
C TYR A 110 -12.92 -8.62 10.10
N SER A 111 -13.08 -8.77 11.42
CA SER A 111 -13.88 -7.86 12.24
C SER A 111 -13.27 -6.46 12.25
N GLN A 112 -14.09 -5.42 12.49
CA GLN A 112 -13.62 -4.04 12.60
C GLN A 112 -12.55 -3.87 13.68
N LEU A 113 -12.67 -4.61 14.80
CA LEU A 113 -11.72 -4.56 15.91
C LEU A 113 -10.32 -4.97 15.46
N GLU A 114 -10.19 -6.07 14.71
CA GLU A 114 -8.90 -6.55 14.22
C GLU A 114 -8.25 -5.56 13.24
N ARG A 115 -9.06 -4.90 12.39
CA ARG A 115 -8.57 -3.85 11.48
C ARG A 115 -7.98 -2.68 12.25
N SER A 116 -8.69 -2.22 13.27
CA SER A 116 -8.23 -1.12 14.13
C SER A 116 -6.91 -1.46 14.83
N THR A 117 -6.70 -2.72 15.24
CA THR A 117 -5.41 -3.10 15.83
C THR A 117 -4.29 -3.12 14.80
N ILE A 118 -4.52 -3.65 13.60
CA ILE A 118 -3.50 -3.61 12.53
C ILE A 118 -3.11 -2.16 12.22
N ALA A 119 -4.09 -1.26 12.11
CA ALA A 119 -3.84 0.16 11.90
C ALA A 119 -2.97 0.76 13.01
N ARG A 120 -3.29 0.48 14.28
CA ARG A 120 -2.46 0.90 15.44
C ARG A 120 -1.04 0.35 15.39
N SER A 121 -0.87 -0.92 15.03
CA SER A 121 0.46 -1.52 14.92
C SER A 121 1.29 -0.90 13.79
N ILE A 122 0.67 -0.59 12.64
CA ILE A 122 1.33 0.14 11.54
C ILE A 122 1.78 1.51 12.01
N LEU A 123 0.95 2.24 12.77
CA LEU A 123 1.28 3.57 13.30
C LEU A 123 2.52 3.58 14.20
N ASN A 124 2.72 2.52 14.99
CA ASN A 124 3.90 2.38 15.85
C ASN A 124 5.23 2.30 15.07
N HIS A 125 5.18 2.03 13.76
CA HIS A 125 6.36 1.87 12.90
C HIS A 125 6.62 3.10 12.00
N SER A 126 5.88 4.18 12.21
CA SER A 126 5.84 5.34 11.31
C SER A 126 7.17 6.05 11.08
N PHE A 127 8.15 5.89 11.98
CA PHE A 127 9.43 6.61 11.91
C PHE A 127 10.44 6.05 10.91
N THR A 128 10.32 4.80 10.46
CA THR A 128 11.28 4.21 9.51
C THR A 128 10.64 3.69 8.23
N LEU A 129 9.30 3.60 8.21
CA LEU A 129 8.56 3.09 7.07
C LEU A 129 8.65 4.04 5.87
N ARG A 130 9.08 3.50 4.73
CA ARG A 130 9.20 4.18 3.43
C ARG A 130 8.10 3.76 2.46
N SER A 131 7.71 2.50 2.50
CA SER A 131 6.67 1.95 1.64
C SER A 131 5.64 1.20 2.46
N LEU A 132 4.37 1.56 2.28
CA LEU A 132 3.23 0.87 2.86
C LEU A 132 2.29 0.39 1.76
N ARG A 133 2.08 -0.92 1.66
CA ARG A 133 1.06 -1.52 0.81
C ARG A 133 0.09 -2.33 1.66
N VAL A 134 -1.19 -2.07 1.53
CA VAL A 134 -2.26 -2.84 2.17
C VAL A 134 -3.27 -3.20 1.08
N SER A 135 -3.17 -4.42 0.56
CA SER A 135 -4.04 -4.92 -0.51
C SER A 135 -5.13 -5.81 0.08
N SER A 136 -6.25 -5.19 0.46
CA SER A 136 -7.45 -5.88 0.95
C SER A 136 -8.72 -5.03 0.81
N GLU A 137 -9.87 -5.66 1.06
CA GLU A 137 -11.12 -4.97 1.43
C GLU A 137 -10.89 -4.01 2.60
N PRO A 138 -11.78 -3.03 2.82
CA PRO A 138 -11.35 -1.71 3.25
C PRO A 138 -10.70 -1.75 4.63
N SER A 139 -9.43 -1.37 4.64
CA SER A 139 -8.52 -1.58 5.77
C SER A 139 -8.57 -0.47 6.82
N PHE A 140 -9.13 0.70 6.49
CA PHE A 140 -9.10 1.86 7.37
C PHE A 140 -10.40 2.69 7.35
N TYR A 141 -10.92 3.04 8.53
CA TYR A 141 -12.04 3.97 8.77
C TYR A 141 -11.55 5.33 9.34
N SER A 142 -12.37 6.41 9.32
CA SER A 142 -12.01 7.73 9.93
C SER A 142 -11.49 7.58 11.33
N ALA A 143 -12.21 6.79 12.13
CA ALA A 143 -11.92 6.60 13.54
C ALA A 143 -10.54 5.97 13.74
N ASP A 144 -10.07 5.18 12.78
CA ASP A 144 -8.71 4.65 12.78
C ASP A 144 -7.68 5.75 12.48
N PHE A 145 -8.07 6.83 11.77
CA PHE A 145 -7.26 8.00 11.46
C PHE A 145 -7.23 9.11 12.51
N ASP A 146 -8.11 9.09 13.51
CA ASP A 146 -7.99 10.02 14.65
C ASP A 146 -6.64 9.90 15.38
N PRO A 147 -6.12 8.67 15.64
CA PRO A 147 -4.75 8.47 16.07
C PRO A 147 -3.70 9.09 15.15
N PHE A 148 -3.93 9.09 13.82
CA PHE A 148 -2.97 9.59 12.82
C PHE A 148 -2.73 11.09 12.92
N LYS A 149 -3.60 11.86 13.58
CA LYS A 149 -3.41 13.31 13.78
C LYS A 149 -2.07 13.65 14.45
N ASN A 150 -1.52 12.72 15.24
CA ASN A 150 -0.28 12.91 15.99
C ASN A 150 0.96 12.30 15.31
N PHE A 151 0.82 11.57 14.21
CA PHE A 151 1.93 10.84 13.59
C PHE A 151 2.45 11.55 12.34
N ARG A 152 3.75 11.82 12.31
CA ARG A 152 4.44 12.36 11.13
C ARG A 152 5.13 11.24 10.37
N TRP A 153 4.61 10.93 9.20
CA TRP A 153 5.14 9.92 8.29
C TRP A 153 6.26 10.52 7.43
N THR A 154 7.31 11.03 8.09
CA THR A 154 8.37 11.78 7.42
C THR A 154 9.20 10.94 6.46
N HIS A 155 9.23 9.62 6.60
CA HIS A 155 10.01 8.75 5.72
C HIS A 155 9.19 8.05 4.64
N LEU A 156 7.87 8.16 4.70
CA LEU A 156 6.95 7.49 3.80
C LEU A 156 6.99 8.15 2.41
N THR A 157 7.39 7.37 1.41
CA THR A 157 7.52 7.79 0.01
C THR A 157 6.48 7.14 -0.89
N ASP A 158 6.00 5.95 -0.51
CA ASP A 158 5.13 5.11 -1.33
C ASP A 158 3.98 4.55 -0.50
N VAL A 159 2.75 4.79 -0.95
CA VAL A 159 1.53 4.28 -0.32
C VAL A 159 0.64 3.62 -1.35
N ASP A 160 0.10 2.46 -1.00
CA ASP A 160 -0.84 1.68 -1.80
C ASP A 160 -1.87 1.03 -0.86
N ILE A 161 -2.99 1.70 -0.61
CA ILE A 161 -3.95 1.31 0.45
C ILE A 161 -5.41 1.35 -0.01
N CYS A 162 -6.27 0.66 0.73
CA CYS A 162 -7.72 0.69 0.58
C CYS A 162 -8.38 1.42 1.76
N VAL A 163 -9.25 2.40 1.50
CA VAL A 163 -9.84 3.29 2.51
C VAL A 163 -11.36 3.34 2.37
N CYS A 164 -12.08 3.43 3.49
CA CYS A 164 -13.54 3.63 3.49
C CYS A 164 -13.96 5.09 3.22
N GLN A 165 -13.00 6.03 3.29
CA GLN A 165 -13.33 7.43 3.36
C GLN A 165 -12.41 8.30 2.51
N LYS A 166 -13.01 9.36 1.98
CA LYS A 166 -12.42 10.21 0.95
C LYS A 166 -11.45 11.24 1.51
N ASN A 167 -11.69 11.72 2.73
CA ASN A 167 -10.83 12.67 3.44
C ASN A 167 -9.45 12.08 3.82
N VAL A 168 -9.34 10.74 3.86
CA VAL A 168 -8.10 10.03 4.23
C VAL A 168 -6.93 10.44 3.33
N LEU A 169 -7.16 10.65 2.02
CA LEU A 169 -6.10 11.09 1.12
C LEU A 169 -5.50 12.43 1.58
N VAL A 170 -6.35 13.40 1.92
CA VAL A 170 -5.89 14.73 2.33
C VAL A 170 -5.13 14.66 3.65
N VAL A 171 -5.65 13.91 4.62
CA VAL A 171 -4.97 13.69 5.90
C VAL A 171 -3.61 13.01 5.68
N LEU A 172 -3.55 11.97 4.85
CA LEU A 172 -2.32 11.27 4.52
C LEU A 172 -1.28 12.21 3.90
N LEU A 173 -1.66 13.01 2.92
CA LEU A 173 -0.77 13.98 2.27
C LEU A 173 -0.27 15.06 3.24
N GLN A 174 -1.09 15.49 4.20
CA GLN A 174 -0.67 16.44 5.23
C GLN A 174 0.34 15.83 6.21
N GLN A 175 0.22 14.55 6.53
CA GLN A 175 1.07 13.87 7.51
C GLN A 175 2.37 13.30 6.92
N ALA A 176 2.44 13.15 5.59
CA ALA A 176 3.54 12.47 4.90
C ALA A 176 4.15 13.36 3.80
N PRO A 177 4.90 14.42 4.16
CA PRO A 177 5.37 15.43 3.21
C PRO A 177 6.38 14.92 2.16
N ASN A 178 6.91 13.70 2.36
CA ASN A 178 7.87 13.06 1.46
C ASN A 178 7.23 12.04 0.51
N LEU A 179 5.90 11.95 0.47
CA LEU A 179 5.20 11.07 -0.47
C LEU A 179 5.52 11.43 -1.92
N SER A 180 5.93 10.42 -2.67
CA SER A 180 6.21 10.51 -4.10
C SER A 180 5.17 9.75 -4.93
N SER A 181 4.59 8.69 -4.36
CA SER A 181 3.64 7.81 -5.02
C SER A 181 2.52 7.42 -4.07
N VAL A 182 1.28 7.72 -4.46
CA VAL A 182 0.09 7.35 -3.72
C VAL A 182 -0.88 6.61 -4.63
N LYS A 183 -1.29 5.42 -4.20
CA LYS A 183 -2.36 4.63 -4.80
C LYS A 183 -3.41 4.37 -3.74
N ILE A 184 -4.63 4.82 -3.98
CA ILE A 184 -5.74 4.65 -3.05
C ILE A 184 -6.92 4.04 -3.78
N PHE A 185 -7.45 2.99 -3.19
CA PHE A 185 -8.76 2.44 -3.53
C PHE A 185 -9.77 2.91 -2.49
N ILE A 186 -10.83 3.59 -2.92
CA ILE A 186 -11.89 4.15 -2.07
C ILE A 186 -13.11 3.26 -2.15
N MET A 187 -13.62 2.83 -1.00
CA MET A 187 -14.89 2.12 -0.86
C MET A 187 -15.86 3.04 -0.15
N ASP A 188 -16.73 3.71 -0.90
CA ASP A 188 -17.65 4.73 -0.37
C ASP A 188 -18.82 4.09 0.38
N MET A 189 -18.58 3.61 1.60
CA MET A 189 -19.62 2.90 2.34
C MET A 189 -20.71 3.81 2.89
N HIS A 190 -20.45 5.13 3.04
CA HIS A 190 -21.40 6.07 3.65
C HIS A 190 -21.31 7.47 3.05
N PRO A 191 -22.46 8.12 2.75
CA PRO A 191 -22.49 9.52 2.34
C PRO A 191 -22.16 10.41 3.54
N GLU A 192 -20.90 10.81 3.68
CA GLU A 192 -20.51 11.83 4.64
C GLU A 192 -20.76 13.23 4.07
N PRO A 193 -21.18 14.20 4.92
CA PRO A 193 -21.26 15.58 4.50
C PRO A 193 -19.87 16.09 4.08
N PRO A 194 -19.79 16.98 3.07
CA PRO A 194 -18.53 17.57 2.67
C PRO A 194 -17.92 18.33 3.85
N LEU A 195 -16.81 17.81 4.38
CA LEU A 195 -16.05 18.52 5.39
C LEU A 195 -15.39 19.75 4.77
N PRO A 196 -15.30 20.89 5.48
CA PRO A 196 -14.52 22.03 5.02
C PRO A 196 -13.05 21.62 4.95
N VAL A 197 -12.58 21.29 3.75
CA VAL A 197 -11.21 20.80 3.57
C VAL A 197 -10.28 21.98 3.37
N LYS A 198 -9.33 22.14 4.29
CA LYS A 198 -8.22 23.09 4.13
C LYS A 198 -7.38 22.67 2.92
N LEU A 199 -7.06 23.62 2.05
CA LEU A 199 -6.17 23.41 0.91
C LEU A 199 -4.85 22.74 1.37
N CYS A 200 -4.52 21.62 0.75
CA CYS A 200 -3.32 20.83 0.99
C CYS A 200 -2.39 20.96 -0.22
N THR A 201 -1.23 21.59 0.00
CA THR A 201 -0.16 21.66 -0.99
C THR A 201 0.86 20.56 -0.74
N HIS A 202 1.19 19.77 -1.75
CA HIS A 202 2.17 18.70 -1.66
C HIS A 202 3.23 18.85 -2.75
N GLU A 203 4.48 19.02 -2.34
CA GLU A 203 5.58 19.37 -3.26
C GLU A 203 6.25 18.16 -3.89
N LYS A 204 6.20 16.96 -3.29
CA LYS A 204 6.99 15.80 -3.76
C LYS A 204 6.20 14.74 -4.50
N LEU A 205 4.87 14.86 -4.55
CA LEU A 205 4.00 13.80 -5.08
C LEU A 205 4.09 13.81 -6.60
N GLN A 206 4.51 12.69 -7.18
CA GLN A 206 4.69 12.50 -8.63
C GLN A 206 3.63 11.57 -9.24
N LEU A 207 3.14 10.60 -8.48
CA LEU A 207 2.08 9.68 -8.88
C LEU A 207 0.90 9.77 -7.91
N LEU A 208 -0.29 10.06 -8.44
CA LEU A 208 -1.55 9.93 -7.74
C LEU A 208 -2.47 8.99 -8.53
N HIS A 209 -2.76 7.83 -7.94
CA HIS A 209 -3.71 6.87 -8.47
C HIS A 209 -4.89 6.75 -7.53
N ILE A 210 -6.05 7.25 -7.94
CA ILE A 210 -7.31 7.12 -7.23
C ILE A 210 -8.16 6.08 -7.95
N SER A 211 -8.75 5.18 -7.21
CA SER A 211 -9.68 4.19 -7.72
C SER A 211 -10.86 4.05 -6.77
N SER A 212 -12.03 3.70 -7.29
CA SER A 212 -13.22 3.47 -6.48
C SER A 212 -14.04 2.32 -7.05
N SER A 213 -14.63 1.50 -6.17
CA SER A 213 -15.67 0.53 -6.58
C SER A 213 -16.98 1.19 -6.98
N GLU A 214 -17.21 2.38 -6.42
CA GLU A 214 -18.45 3.12 -6.52
C GLU A 214 -18.22 4.48 -7.17
N SER A 215 -19.18 5.38 -6.95
CA SER A 215 -19.15 6.73 -7.45
C SER A 215 -17.98 7.54 -6.91
N LEU A 216 -17.26 8.24 -7.79
CA LEU A 216 -16.32 9.30 -7.41
C LEU A 216 -17.00 10.66 -7.28
N ALA A 217 -18.27 10.72 -6.82
CA ALA A 217 -18.98 11.98 -6.59
C ALA A 217 -18.24 12.95 -5.65
N SER A 218 -17.27 12.46 -4.85
CA SER A 218 -16.44 13.30 -4.00
C SER A 218 -15.13 13.78 -4.61
N LEU A 219 -14.77 13.25 -5.78
CA LEU A 219 -13.56 13.65 -6.49
C LEU A 219 -13.51 15.17 -6.74
N PRO A 220 -14.60 15.88 -7.11
CA PRO A 220 -14.58 17.35 -7.19
C PRO A 220 -14.04 18.02 -5.92
N TYR A 221 -14.63 17.71 -4.76
CA TYR A 221 -14.22 18.31 -3.47
C TYR A 221 -12.78 17.95 -3.09
N MET A 222 -12.36 16.72 -3.40
CA MET A 222 -10.99 16.28 -3.18
C MET A 222 -10.00 17.01 -4.09
N LEU A 223 -10.34 17.20 -5.36
CA LEU A 223 -9.51 17.97 -6.29
C LEU A 223 -9.37 19.41 -5.81
N ASP A 224 -10.46 20.07 -5.41
CA ASP A 224 -10.45 21.44 -4.88
C ASP A 224 -9.55 21.61 -3.66
N ALA A 225 -9.46 20.58 -2.83
CA ALA A 225 -8.62 20.56 -1.65
C ALA A 225 -7.13 20.35 -1.93
N LEU A 226 -6.71 20.05 -3.16
CA LEU A 226 -5.33 19.64 -3.47
C LEU A 226 -4.58 20.66 -4.34
N SER A 227 -3.28 20.82 -4.07
CA SER A 227 -2.31 21.50 -4.92
C SER A 227 -1.04 20.67 -5.01
N LEU A 228 -0.78 20.03 -6.16
CA LEU A 228 0.24 18.99 -6.29
C LEU A 228 1.35 19.41 -7.27
N LEU A 229 2.31 20.19 -6.80
CA LEU A 229 3.23 20.97 -7.66
C LEU A 229 4.13 20.12 -8.58
N ASN A 230 4.46 18.89 -8.20
CA ASN A 230 5.34 17.99 -8.97
C ASN A 230 4.61 16.75 -9.53
N LEU A 231 3.28 16.78 -9.60
CA LEU A 231 2.51 15.66 -10.12
C LEU A 231 2.80 15.44 -11.60
N ARG A 232 3.25 14.22 -11.94
CA ARG A 232 3.55 13.79 -13.32
C ARG A 232 2.53 12.79 -13.85
N ASN A 233 1.98 11.95 -12.98
CA ASN A 233 1.08 10.88 -13.34
C ASN A 233 -0.19 10.96 -12.50
N PHE A 234 -1.32 11.20 -13.15
CA PHE A 234 -2.64 11.16 -12.52
C PHE A 234 -3.46 10.03 -13.14
N ILE A 235 -3.93 9.10 -12.31
CA ILE A 235 -4.72 7.95 -12.72
C ILE A 235 -6.00 7.97 -11.89
N ALA A 236 -7.15 8.13 -12.52
CA ALA A 236 -8.44 8.00 -11.88
C ALA A 236 -9.22 6.85 -12.50
N ASN A 237 -9.46 5.79 -11.73
CA ASN A 237 -10.26 4.65 -12.16
C ASN A 237 -11.61 4.66 -11.44
N GLU A 238 -12.65 5.03 -12.17
CA GLU A 238 -14.03 5.00 -11.65
C GLU A 238 -14.70 3.66 -11.87
N GLY A 239 -15.60 3.32 -10.94
CA GLY A 239 -16.68 2.37 -11.17
C GLY A 239 -17.65 2.87 -12.24
N ILE A 240 -18.66 2.06 -12.55
CA ILE A 240 -19.57 2.28 -13.68
C ILE A 240 -20.29 3.65 -13.60
N GLN A 241 -20.23 4.42 -14.70
CA GLN A 241 -21.11 5.55 -15.05
C GLN A 241 -21.10 6.79 -14.14
N LEU A 242 -19.98 7.52 -14.05
CA LEU A 242 -20.02 8.92 -13.64
C LEU A 242 -19.48 9.90 -14.66
N GLU A 243 -20.00 11.12 -14.53
CA GLU A 243 -19.51 12.30 -15.23
C GLU A 243 -18.23 12.76 -14.56
N TRP A 244 -17.15 12.77 -15.35
CA TRP A 244 -15.85 13.26 -14.92
C TRP A 244 -15.94 14.75 -14.53
N PRO A 245 -15.42 15.17 -13.36
CA PRO A 245 -15.48 16.55 -12.87
C PRO A 245 -14.51 17.45 -13.62
N HIS A 246 -14.92 17.82 -14.84
CA HIS A 246 -14.06 18.45 -15.83
C HIS A 246 -13.53 19.81 -15.37
N GLU A 247 -14.43 20.65 -14.85
CA GLU A 247 -14.11 22.02 -14.45
C GLU A 247 -13.26 22.05 -13.18
N GLU A 248 -13.57 21.20 -12.20
CA GLU A 248 -12.80 21.09 -10.96
C GLU A 248 -11.40 20.53 -11.23
N PHE A 249 -11.27 19.60 -12.18
CA PHE A 249 -9.95 19.14 -12.60
C PHE A 249 -9.16 20.22 -13.34
N LYS A 250 -9.78 21.05 -14.19
CA LYS A 250 -9.11 22.22 -14.80
C LYS A 250 -8.65 23.21 -13.74
N ALA A 251 -9.50 23.50 -12.76
CA ALA A 251 -9.15 24.36 -11.63
C ALA A 251 -7.97 23.77 -10.82
N PHE A 252 -7.97 22.45 -10.60
CA PHE A 252 -6.87 21.73 -9.97
C PHE A 252 -5.55 21.86 -10.75
N LEU A 253 -5.56 21.68 -12.08
CA LEU A 253 -4.37 21.85 -12.92
C LEU A 253 -3.85 23.29 -12.88
N ALA A 254 -4.75 24.27 -13.02
CA ALA A 254 -4.40 25.69 -12.98
C ALA A 254 -3.77 26.09 -11.63
N ARG A 255 -4.30 25.55 -10.53
CA ARG A 255 -3.79 25.79 -9.17
C ARG A 255 -2.46 25.08 -8.92
N SER A 256 -2.34 23.81 -9.33
CA SER A 256 -1.14 23.00 -9.07
C SER A 256 0.03 23.38 -9.96
N LYS A 257 -0.22 23.92 -11.16
CA LYS A 257 0.80 24.26 -12.17
C LYS A 257 1.80 23.12 -12.39
N CYS A 258 1.32 21.88 -12.31
CA CYS A 258 2.17 20.71 -12.28
C CYS A 258 2.62 20.28 -13.68
N PRO A 259 3.80 19.65 -13.82
CA PRO A 259 4.28 19.13 -15.08
C PRO A 259 3.62 17.77 -15.40
N LEU A 260 2.29 17.76 -15.54
CA LEU A 260 1.55 16.53 -15.76
C LEU A 260 1.93 15.92 -17.12
N GLU A 261 2.45 14.69 -17.09
CA GLU A 261 2.90 13.96 -18.28
C GLU A 261 1.89 12.91 -18.71
N VAL A 262 1.21 12.28 -17.74
CA VAL A 262 0.33 11.15 -17.97
C VAL A 262 -0.98 11.36 -17.23
N LEU A 263 -2.06 11.25 -17.99
CA LEU A 263 -3.42 11.30 -17.49
C LEU A 263 -4.20 10.08 -17.96
N HIS A 264 -4.60 9.24 -17.01
CA HIS A 264 -5.34 7.99 -17.26
C HIS A 264 -6.73 8.07 -16.64
N PHE A 265 -7.73 7.69 -17.44
CA PHE A 265 -9.12 7.58 -17.01
C PHE A 265 -9.59 6.12 -17.00
N GLY A 266 -10.43 5.79 -16.02
CA GLY A 266 -11.12 4.52 -15.90
C GLY A 266 -12.23 4.33 -16.95
N ALA A 267 -12.65 3.08 -17.12
CA ALA A 267 -13.72 2.72 -18.05
C ALA A 267 -15.06 3.36 -17.65
N GLY A 268 -15.64 4.19 -18.52
CA GLY A 268 -16.99 4.75 -18.30
C GLY A 268 -17.23 6.14 -18.90
N THR A 269 -16.19 6.88 -19.26
CA THR A 269 -16.31 8.29 -19.67
C THR A 269 -16.52 8.43 -21.19
N SER A 270 -17.76 8.26 -21.67
CA SER A 270 -18.08 8.39 -23.11
C SER A 270 -17.89 9.80 -23.69
N LYS A 271 -17.90 10.84 -22.83
CA LYS A 271 -17.70 12.25 -23.23
C LYS A 271 -16.23 12.68 -23.30
N PHE A 272 -15.31 11.75 -23.08
CA PHE A 272 -13.93 12.08 -22.73
C PHE A 272 -13.11 12.67 -23.88
N ASP A 273 -13.33 12.26 -25.12
CA ASP A 273 -12.50 12.71 -26.25
C ASP A 273 -12.51 14.23 -26.43
N LYS A 274 -13.64 14.89 -26.14
CA LYS A 274 -13.72 16.37 -26.19
C LYS A 274 -12.92 17.03 -25.07
N GLN A 275 -13.04 16.50 -23.85
CA GLN A 275 -12.35 17.03 -22.66
C GLN A 275 -10.83 16.80 -22.74
N ALA A 276 -10.41 15.68 -23.34
CA ALA A 276 -9.00 15.37 -23.55
C ALA A 276 -8.27 16.45 -24.37
N ALA A 277 -8.92 16.96 -25.43
CA ALA A 277 -8.36 18.02 -26.25
C ALA A 277 -8.12 19.31 -25.44
N GLU A 278 -9.02 19.65 -24.52
CA GLU A 278 -8.85 20.81 -23.63
C GLU A 278 -7.67 20.63 -22.67
N TYR A 279 -7.48 19.44 -22.11
CA TYR A 279 -6.33 19.16 -21.25
C TYR A 279 -4.99 19.22 -21.99
N ILE A 280 -4.95 18.73 -23.23
CA ILE A 280 -3.77 18.81 -24.09
C ILE A 280 -3.49 20.28 -24.47
N ALA A 281 -4.52 21.09 -24.70
CA ALA A 281 -4.34 22.52 -24.95
C ALA A 281 -3.75 23.25 -23.73
N LEU A 282 -4.15 22.88 -22.51
CA LEU A 282 -3.59 23.41 -21.27
C LEU A 282 -2.15 22.91 -21.02
N ILE A 283 -1.86 21.66 -21.37
CA ILE A 283 -0.57 20.99 -21.14
C ILE A 283 -0.16 20.25 -22.41
N PRO A 284 0.57 20.89 -23.34
CA PRO A 284 0.88 20.30 -24.66
C PRO A 284 1.70 19.00 -24.60
N SER A 285 2.44 18.76 -23.52
CA SER A 285 3.20 17.52 -23.31
C SER A 285 2.37 16.35 -22.79
N LEU A 286 1.09 16.57 -22.46
CA LEU A 286 0.25 15.61 -21.76
C LEU A 286 -0.11 14.42 -22.65
N LYS A 287 0.19 13.23 -22.15
CA LYS A 287 -0.26 11.97 -22.74
C LYS A 287 -1.55 11.55 -22.05
N VAL A 288 -2.63 11.65 -22.80
CA VAL A 288 -3.94 11.22 -22.36
C VAL A 288 -4.20 9.81 -22.86
N PHE A 289 -4.46 8.88 -21.93
CA PHE A 289 -4.80 7.52 -22.29
C PHE A 289 -6.29 7.30 -22.09
N PRO A 290 -7.02 6.92 -23.16
CA PRO A 290 -8.43 6.61 -23.02
C PRO A 290 -8.57 5.39 -22.13
N ALA A 291 -9.75 5.27 -21.55
CA ALA A 291 -10.08 4.12 -20.74
C ALA A 291 -9.91 2.84 -21.56
N ARG A 292 -8.87 2.07 -21.24
CA ARG A 292 -8.76 0.72 -21.76
C ARG A 292 -9.97 -0.02 -21.21
N LYS A 293 -10.67 -0.76 -22.07
CA LYS A 293 -11.54 -1.85 -21.62
C LYS A 293 -10.63 -2.84 -20.91
N TYR A 294 -10.29 -2.57 -19.65
CA TYR A 294 -9.69 -3.55 -18.80
C TYR A 294 -10.73 -4.65 -18.78
N LYS A 295 -10.39 -5.81 -19.39
CA LYS A 295 -10.93 -7.06 -18.90
C LYS A 295 -10.57 -6.99 -17.44
N VAL A 296 -11.57 -6.70 -16.60
CA VAL A 296 -11.43 -6.76 -15.16
C VAL A 296 -11.01 -8.19 -14.93
N TYR A 297 -9.71 -8.43 -14.91
CA TYR A 297 -9.15 -9.65 -14.40
C TYR A 297 -9.49 -9.51 -12.92
N ARG A 298 -10.71 -9.94 -12.57
CA ARG A 298 -11.09 -10.40 -11.23
C ARG A 298 -10.18 -11.60 -10.93
N ARG A 299 -8.86 -11.41 -10.94
CA ARG A 299 -7.94 -12.33 -10.31
C ARG A 299 -8.14 -12.08 -8.81
N HIS A 300 -9.13 -12.81 -8.28
CA HIS A 300 -9.31 -13.19 -6.87
C HIS A 300 -9.99 -12.22 -5.90
N TRP A 301 -10.76 -11.23 -6.36
CA TRP A 301 -11.57 -10.39 -5.44
C TRP A 301 -13.03 -10.85 -5.23
N CYS A 302 -13.50 -11.97 -5.80
CA CYS A 302 -14.91 -12.40 -5.67
C CYS A 302 -15.16 -13.92 -5.54
N TYR A 303 -14.22 -14.71 -5.05
CA TYR A 303 -14.51 -16.10 -4.65
C TYR A 303 -13.74 -16.46 -3.39
N MET A 304 -14.26 -16.03 -2.24
CA MET A 304 -14.17 -16.70 -0.94
C MET A 304 -15.17 -16.05 0.02
#